data_AF-A0A0X8HUS9-F1
#
_entry.id   AF-A0A0X8HUS9-F1
#
_cell.length_a   1.000
_cell.length_b   1.000
_cell.length_c   1.000
_cell.angle_alpha   90.00
_cell.angle_beta   90.00
_cell.angle_gamma   90.00
#
_symmetry.space_group_name_H-M   'P 1'
#
loop_
_entity.id
_entity.type
_entity.pdbx_description
1 polymer ?
#
loop_
_entity_poly.entity_id
_entity_poly.type
_entity_poly.pdbx_seq_one_letter_code
_entity_poly.pdbx_strand_id
1 'polypeptide(L)'
;MSENNQKQPKSHNGLPVWMLGPDDEKQARKNLRKMSNQKCEQQIKAFVECSRQQGVKVFPKCNSLRNEMSECLMPFLNDPKFLDEERDKIVLLKIQKLEKQLQERKG
;
A
#
# COMPACT_ATOMS: atom_id res chain seq x y z
N MET A 1 28.77 25.74 6.87
CA MET A 1 27.76 25.07 7.73
C MET A 1 26.56 24.83 6.85
N SER A 2 26.34 23.58 6.44
CA SER A 2 25.33 23.20 5.46
C SER A 2 24.03 22.82 6.17
N GLU A 3 23.03 23.69 6.11
CA GLU A 3 21.69 23.39 6.62
C GLU A 3 20.94 22.53 5.60
N ASN A 4 20.70 21.29 6.00
CA ASN A 4 20.08 20.24 5.22
C ASN A 4 18.56 20.47 5.20
N ASN A 5 18.08 21.20 4.19
CA ASN A 5 16.66 21.54 4.04
C ASN A 5 15.91 20.34 3.43
N GLN A 6 15.53 19.39 4.30
CA GLN A 6 14.59 18.32 3.96
C GLN A 6 13.20 18.93 3.70
N LYS A 7 12.92 19.21 2.42
CA LYS A 7 11.58 19.53 1.94
C LYS A 7 10.67 18.33 2.20
N GLN A 8 9.85 18.43 3.24
CA GLN A 8 8.80 17.46 3.50
C GLN A 8 7.79 17.49 2.33
N PRO A 9 7.37 16.33 1.81
CA PRO A 9 6.37 16.28 0.74
C PRO A 9 5.06 16.88 1.24
N LYS A 10 4.46 17.73 0.42
CA LYS A 10 3.19 18.42 0.70
C LYS A 10 2.10 17.37 0.92
N SER A 11 1.70 17.20 2.18
CA SER A 11 0.62 16.30 2.60
C SER A 11 -0.69 16.73 1.94
N HIS A 12 -1.35 15.80 1.26
CA HIS A 12 -2.80 15.87 1.03
C HIS A 12 -3.52 15.97 2.40
N ASN A 13 -4.76 16.44 2.42
CA ASN A 13 -5.56 16.82 3.60
C ASN A 13 -5.90 15.69 4.60
N GLY A 14 -4.97 14.79 4.92
CA GLY A 14 -5.07 13.76 5.95
C GLY A 14 -4.28 14.12 7.20
N LEU A 15 -4.65 13.51 8.33
CA LEU A 15 -4.02 13.73 9.64
C LEU A 15 -2.50 13.50 9.58
N PRO A 16 -1.71 14.19 10.42
CA PRO A 16 -0.25 14.16 10.31
C PRO A 16 0.35 12.76 10.45
N VAL A 17 1.41 12.48 9.70
CA VAL A 17 2.15 11.19 9.71
C VAL A 17 2.59 10.75 11.12
N TRP A 18 2.82 11.68 12.05
CA TRP A 18 3.16 11.36 13.44
C TRP A 18 2.02 10.74 14.25
N MET A 19 0.78 10.77 13.75
CA MET A 19 -0.38 10.14 14.39
C MET A 19 -0.44 8.62 14.15
N LEU A 20 0.23 8.12 13.09
CA LEU A 20 0.29 6.71 12.76
C LEU A 20 1.58 6.09 13.30
N GLY A 21 1.44 4.97 14.02
CA GLY A 21 2.58 4.21 14.51
C GLY A 21 3.21 3.30 13.44
N PRO A 22 4.38 2.69 13.72
CA PRO A 22 5.02 1.73 12.81
C PRO A 22 4.11 0.56 12.40
N ASP A 23 3.25 0.09 13.30
CA ASP A 23 2.31 -0.99 13.01
C ASP A 23 1.18 -0.53 12.07
N ASP A 24 0.73 0.72 12.20
CA ASP A 24 -0.29 1.29 11.31
C ASP A 24 0.28 1.45 9.89
N GLU A 25 1.52 1.94 9.78
CA GLU A 25 2.24 2.02 8.50
C GLU A 25 2.41 0.64 7.84
N LYS A 26 2.79 -0.36 8.63
CA LYS A 26 2.90 -1.74 8.15
C LYS A 26 1.54 -2.26 7.66
N GLN A 27 0.46 -1.94 8.38
CA GLN A 27 -0.89 -2.33 8.01
C GLN A 27 -1.37 -1.62 6.74
N ALA A 28 -1.11 -0.30 6.59
CA ALA A 28 -1.45 0.46 5.40
C ALA A 28 -0.78 -0.14 4.15
N ARG A 29 0.52 -0.45 4.24
CA ARG A 29 1.26 -1.10 3.15
C ARG A 29 0.75 -2.50 2.85
N LYS A 30 0.32 -3.26 3.87
CA LYS A 30 -0.30 -4.58 3.68
C LYS A 30 -1.64 -4.47 2.96
N ASN A 31 -2.46 -3.49 3.32
CA ASN A 31 -3.74 -3.24 2.66
C ASN A 31 -3.52 -2.80 1.21
N LEU A 32 -2.58 -1.89 0.96
CA LEU A 32 -2.20 -1.44 -0.38
C LEU A 32 -1.79 -2.61 -1.25
N ARG A 33 -0.89 -3.49 -0.76
CA ARG A 33 -0.50 -4.71 -1.48
C ARG A 33 -1.68 -5.64 -1.77
N LYS A 34 -2.59 -5.79 -0.82
CA LYS A 34 -3.79 -6.62 -1.02
C LYS A 34 -4.69 -6.02 -2.11
N MET A 35 -4.93 -4.73 -2.05
CA MET A 35 -5.75 -3.98 -3.02
C MET A 35 -5.13 -4.02 -4.43
N SER A 36 -3.82 -3.76 -4.54
CA SER A 36 -3.12 -3.82 -5.83
C SER A 36 -3.13 -5.24 -6.42
N ASN A 37 -2.94 -6.27 -5.59
CA ASN A 37 -3.00 -7.65 -6.04
C ASN A 37 -4.40 -8.06 -6.51
N GLN A 38 -5.46 -7.56 -5.88
CA GLN A 38 -6.83 -7.78 -6.34
C GLN A 38 -7.12 -7.10 -7.68
N LYS A 39 -6.62 -5.88 -7.87
CA LYS A 39 -6.80 -5.14 -9.14
C LYS A 39 -5.99 -5.76 -10.30
N CYS A 40 -4.81 -6.30 -10.02
CA CYS A 40 -3.91 -6.91 -11.00
C CYS A 40 -3.95 -8.44 -10.98
N GLU A 41 -5.03 -9.05 -10.49
CA GLU A 41 -5.11 -10.49 -10.25
C GLU A 41 -4.88 -11.31 -11.53
N GLN A 42 -5.36 -10.82 -12.67
CA GLN A 42 -5.24 -11.52 -13.96
C GLN A 42 -3.77 -11.62 -14.40
N GLN A 43 -3.04 -10.50 -14.37
CA GLN A 43 -1.63 -10.43 -14.75
C GLN A 43 -0.77 -11.25 -13.78
N ILE A 44 -1.07 -11.19 -12.48
CA ILE A 44 -0.39 -11.99 -11.46
C ILE A 44 -0.62 -13.49 -11.71
N LYS A 45 -1.86 -13.91 -11.99
CA LYS A 45 -2.17 -15.32 -12.29
C LYS A 45 -1.43 -15.81 -13.52
N ALA A 46 -1.40 -15.02 -14.61
CA ALA A 46 -0.68 -15.39 -15.82
C ALA A 46 0.83 -15.55 -15.55
N PHE A 47 1.44 -14.63 -14.81
CA PHE A 47 2.84 -14.73 -14.42
C PHE A 47 3.11 -15.94 -13.51
N VAL A 48 2.26 -16.21 -12.53
CA VAL A 48 2.37 -17.36 -11.61
C VAL A 48 2.26 -18.68 -12.39
N GLU A 49 1.36 -18.76 -13.35
CA GLU A 49 1.18 -19.96 -14.17
C GLU A 49 2.42 -20.24 -15.03
N CYS A 50 2.96 -19.21 -15.71
CA CYS A 50 4.22 -19.34 -16.44
C CYS A 50 5.39 -19.72 -15.51
N SER A 51 5.44 -19.12 -14.32
CA SER A 51 6.49 -19.40 -13.33
C SER A 51 6.46 -20.83 -12.84
N ARG A 52 5.27 -21.39 -12.62
CA ARG A 52 5.08 -22.80 -12.23
C ARG A 52 5.58 -23.76 -13.30
N GLN A 53 5.31 -23.47 -14.56
CA GLN A 53 5.71 -24.34 -15.68
C GLN A 53 7.21 -24.27 -15.98
N GLN A 54 7.85 -23.11 -15.80
CA GLN A 54 9.27 -22.92 -16.17
C GLN A 54 10.25 -23.16 -15.02
N GLY A 55 9.80 -23.23 -13.76
CA GLY A 55 10.63 -23.52 -12.60
C GLY A 55 11.82 -22.54 -12.49
N VAL A 56 13.05 -23.06 -12.48
CA VAL A 56 14.27 -22.21 -12.38
C VAL A 56 14.46 -21.30 -13.61
N LYS A 57 13.80 -21.59 -14.75
CA LYS A 57 13.90 -20.82 -16.00
C LYS A 57 12.83 -19.73 -16.15
N VAL A 58 12.20 -19.28 -15.05
CA VAL A 58 11.25 -18.15 -15.06
C VAL A 58 11.86 -16.93 -15.77
N PHE A 59 13.13 -16.66 -15.50
CA PHE A 59 13.93 -15.71 -16.27
C PHE A 59 14.71 -16.49 -17.33
N PRO A 60 14.68 -16.13 -18.63
CA PRO A 60 13.99 -15.00 -19.28
C PRO A 60 12.58 -15.32 -19.83
N LYS A 61 12.10 -16.56 -19.70
CA LYS A 61 10.92 -17.05 -20.44
C LYS A 61 9.60 -16.38 -20.07
N CYS A 62 9.44 -15.93 -18.83
CA CYS A 62 8.24 -15.26 -18.34
C CYS A 62 8.42 -13.73 -18.24
N ASN A 63 9.44 -13.15 -18.89
CA ASN A 63 9.75 -11.72 -18.79
C ASN A 63 8.63 -10.82 -19.30
N SER A 64 7.94 -11.20 -20.39
CA SER A 64 6.80 -10.44 -20.89
C SER A 64 5.68 -10.34 -19.85
N LEU A 65 5.26 -11.48 -19.30
CA LEU A 65 4.23 -11.56 -18.27
C LEU A 65 4.64 -10.85 -16.97
N ARG A 66 5.94 -10.88 -16.64
CA ARG A 66 6.47 -10.11 -15.51
C ARG A 66 6.35 -8.60 -15.76
N ASN A 67 6.65 -8.15 -16.96
CA ASN A 67 6.55 -6.73 -17.32
C ASN A 67 5.10 -6.28 -17.28
N GLU A 68 4.17 -7.05 -17.85
CA GLU A 68 2.72 -6.77 -17.79
C GLU A 68 2.21 -6.69 -16.34
N MET A 69 2.63 -7.64 -15.48
CA MET A 69 2.31 -7.60 -14.05
C MET A 69 2.88 -6.36 -13.38
N SER A 70 4.13 -6.00 -13.70
CA SER A 70 4.79 -4.81 -13.16
C SER A 70 4.10 -3.52 -13.62
N GLU A 71 3.72 -3.42 -14.89
CA GLU A 71 3.00 -2.28 -15.45
C GLU A 71 1.66 -2.06 -14.74
N CYS A 72 0.98 -3.14 -14.35
CA CYS A 72 -0.25 -3.03 -13.56
C CYS A 72 0.01 -2.61 -12.11
N LEU A 73 1.04 -3.16 -11.45
CA LEU A 73 1.28 -2.93 -10.02
C LEU A 73 1.96 -1.57 -9.72
N MET A 74 2.87 -1.13 -10.59
CA MET A 74 3.72 0.05 -10.36
C MET A 74 2.94 1.35 -10.10
N PRO A 75 1.82 1.65 -10.79
CA PRO A 75 1.01 2.83 -10.48
C PRO A 75 0.55 2.87 -9.02
N PHE A 76 0.12 1.73 -8.46
CA PHE A 76 -0.34 1.66 -7.07
C PHE A 76 0.79 1.78 -6.05
N LEU A 77 2.00 1.33 -6.40
CA LEU A 77 3.15 1.32 -5.50
C LEU A 77 3.96 2.62 -5.52
N ASN A 78 3.97 3.32 -6.66
CA ASN A 78 4.75 4.55 -6.84
C ASN A 78 3.95 5.81 -6.52
N ASP A 79 2.64 5.81 -6.74
CA ASP A 79 1.82 6.96 -6.40
C ASP A 79 1.52 6.95 -4.88
N PRO A 80 2.06 7.93 -4.12
CA PRO A 80 1.86 7.99 -2.67
C PRO A 80 0.38 8.12 -2.29
N LYS A 81 -0.47 8.61 -3.19
CA LYS A 81 -1.91 8.76 -2.96
C LYS A 81 -2.58 7.46 -2.51
N PHE A 82 -2.23 6.32 -3.10
CA PHE A 82 -2.85 5.05 -2.72
C PHE A 82 -2.42 4.58 -1.33
N LEU A 83 -1.20 4.93 -0.91
CA LEU A 83 -0.76 4.64 0.45
C LEU A 83 -1.46 5.58 1.46
N ASP A 84 -1.62 6.85 1.09
CA ASP A 84 -2.34 7.85 1.90
C ASP A 84 -3.82 7.47 2.07
N GLU A 85 -4.50 6.97 1.04
CA GLU A 85 -5.86 6.45 1.14
C GLU A 85 -5.99 5.29 2.15
N GLU A 86 -4.99 4.40 2.22
CA GLU A 86 -4.98 3.31 3.20
C GLU A 86 -4.66 3.80 4.62
N ARG A 87 -3.83 4.84 4.75
CA ARG A 87 -3.57 5.51 6.03
C ARG A 87 -4.84 6.17 6.56
N ASP A 88 -5.56 6.90 5.72
CA ASP A 88 -6.81 7.57 6.08
C ASP A 88 -7.86 6.57 6.58
N LYS A 89 -7.96 5.39 5.95
CA LYS A 89 -8.85 4.31 6.43
C LYS A 89 -8.49 3.88 7.85
N ILE A 90 -7.20 3.72 8.17
CA ILE A 90 -6.77 3.33 9.52
C ILE A 90 -7.10 4.42 10.53
N VAL A 91 -6.86 5.68 10.16
CA VAL A 91 -7.19 6.84 10.98
C VAL A 91 -8.69 6.88 11.30
N LEU A 92 -9.55 6.72 10.29
CA LEU A 92 -11.00 6.68 10.46
C LEU A 92 -11.46 5.55 11.39
N LEU A 93 -10.87 4.35 11.24
CA LEU A 93 -11.17 3.22 12.13
C LEU A 93 -10.79 3.51 13.59
N LYS A 94 -9.67 4.21 13.81
CA LYS A 94 -9.24 4.60 15.16
C LYS A 94 -10.16 5.66 15.76
N ILE A 95 -10.58 6.66 14.98
CA ILE A 95 -11.55 7.68 15.40
C ILE A 95 -12.85 7.00 15.85
N GLN A 96 -13.42 6.13 15.03
CA GLN A 96 -14.65 5.39 15.36
C GLN A 96 -14.52 4.57 16.65
N LYS A 97 -13.37 3.91 16.85
CA LYS A 97 -13.09 3.15 18.07
C LYS A 97 -13.06 4.05 19.31
N LEU A 98 -12.43 5.22 19.21
CA LEU A 98 -12.36 6.19 20.30
C LEU A 98 -13.74 6.79 20.62
N GLU A 99 -14.52 7.15 19.62
CA GLU A 99 -15.88 7.66 19.79
C GLU A 99 -16.76 6.65 20.54
N LYS A 100 -16.68 5.36 20.16
CA LYS A 100 -17.39 4.29 20.86
C LYS A 100 -16.98 4.19 22.33
N GLN A 101 -15.69 4.22 22.63
CA GLN A 101 -15.19 4.18 24.01
C GLN A 101 -15.63 5.39 24.84
N LEU A 102 -15.72 6.57 24.22
CA LEU A 102 -16.22 7.77 24.89
C LEU A 102 -17.72 7.68 25.19
N GLN A 103 -18.51 7.08 24.30
CA GLN A 103 -19.93 6.81 24.54
C GLN A 103 -20.11 5.82 25.70
N GLU A 104 -19.35 4.73 25.72
CA GLU A 104 -19.39 3.70 26.78
C GLU A 104 -18.96 4.23 28.16
N ARG A 105 -18.09 5.26 28.22
CA ARG A 105 -17.69 5.89 29.48
C ARG A 105 -18.68 6.91 30.03
N LYS A 106 -19.58 7.41 29.18
CA LYS A 106 -20.57 8.44 29.53
C LYS A 106 -21.93 7.86 29.91
N GLY A 107 -22.21 6.60 29.55
CA GLY A 107 -23.38 5.84 30.00
C GLY A 107 -23.06 5.04 31.25
#